data_AF-F6KQN1-F1
#
_entry.id   AF-F6KQN1-F1
#
_cell.length_a   1.000
_cell.length_b   1.000
_cell.length_c   1.000
_cell.angle_alpha   90.00
_cell.angle_beta   90.00
_cell.angle_gamma   90.00
#
_symmetry.space_group_name_H-M   'P 1'
#
loop_
_entity.id
_entity.type
_entity.pdbx_description
1 polymer ?
#
loop_
_entity_poly.entity_id
_entity_poly.type
_entity_poly.pdbx_seq_one_letter_code
_entity_poly.pdbx_strand_id
1 'polypeptide(L)'
;MSQGINNDVAATSSRRIFKKLRWWMLVLFLFGVTVNYITRNSLGILAPELKTSLGITTEQYSWIVGAFQLAYTLFQPLCGWLIDVIGLKVGFMVCAIIWALACMFHAGASSWIHLAILRFTMGASEAAATPANAKTIGEWFPKSERPVAAGWAGVGFSIGAMLAPPIIYFAHASFGWQGAFMFTGVLALMWVVLW
;
A
#
# COMPACT_ATOMS: atom_id res chain seq x y z
N MET A 1 -51.42 -35.85 18.65
CA MET A 1 -51.30 -34.39 18.52
C MET A 1 -50.10 -33.93 19.33
N SER A 2 -48.93 -33.70 18.70
CA SER A 2 -47.81 -32.89 19.25
C SER A 2 -46.62 -32.93 18.28
N GLN A 3 -46.69 -32.20 17.17
CA GLN A 3 -45.54 -31.91 16.30
C GLN A 3 -45.61 -30.46 15.78
N GLY A 4 -45.77 -29.51 16.70
CA GLY A 4 -45.96 -28.09 16.36
C GLY A 4 -44.95 -27.11 16.96
N ILE A 5 -43.92 -27.55 17.68
CA ILE A 5 -43.10 -26.65 18.52
C ILE A 5 -41.62 -26.64 18.10
N ASN A 6 -41.29 -26.68 16.80
CA ASN A 6 -39.88 -26.64 16.37
C ASN A 6 -39.57 -25.73 15.17
N ASN A 7 -40.49 -24.87 14.75
CA ASN A 7 -40.25 -23.98 13.60
C ASN A 7 -39.78 -22.55 13.94
N ASP A 8 -39.56 -22.23 15.22
CA ASP A 8 -39.25 -20.85 15.64
C ASP A 8 -37.75 -20.51 15.76
N VAL A 9 -36.83 -21.41 15.34
CA VAL A 9 -35.37 -21.21 15.56
C VAL A 9 -34.63 -20.60 14.36
N ALA A 10 -35.31 -20.07 13.34
CA ALA A 10 -34.61 -19.49 12.17
C ALA A 10 -35.02 -18.04 11.87
N ALA A 11 -35.04 -17.18 12.89
CA ALA A 11 -34.84 -15.75 12.66
C ALA A 11 -33.34 -15.51 12.38
N THR A 12 -32.86 -16.02 11.24
CA THR A 12 -31.57 -15.66 10.67
C THR A 12 -31.63 -14.16 10.42
N SER A 13 -31.00 -13.40 11.32
CA SER A 13 -30.70 -11.99 11.10
C SER A 13 -29.90 -11.91 9.80
N SER A 14 -30.62 -11.69 8.70
CA SER A 14 -30.05 -11.34 7.42
C SER A 14 -29.35 -10.01 7.67
N ARG A 15 -28.06 -10.07 8.02
CA ARG A 15 -27.16 -8.94 7.81
C ARG A 15 -27.33 -8.64 6.33
N ARG A 16 -28.10 -7.60 6.01
CA ARG A 16 -28.06 -6.91 4.73
C ARG A 16 -26.65 -6.33 4.63
N ILE A 17 -25.67 -7.18 4.32
CA ILE A 17 -24.34 -6.76 3.90
C ILE A 17 -24.64 -6.00 2.61
N PHE A 18 -24.64 -4.68 2.72
CA PHE A 18 -24.98 -3.79 1.62
C PHE A 18 -24.13 -4.20 0.42
N LYS A 19 -24.76 -4.75 -0.64
CA LYS A 19 -24.06 -5.22 -1.85
C LYS A 19 -23.10 -4.19 -2.45
N LYS A 20 -23.30 -2.90 -2.14
CA LYS A 20 -22.47 -1.76 -2.54
C LYS A 20 -21.21 -1.57 -1.67
N LEU A 21 -21.23 -1.97 -0.40
CA LEU A 21 -20.13 -1.73 0.54
C LEU A 21 -18.84 -2.48 0.16
N ARG A 22 -18.96 -3.71 -0.36
CA ARG A 22 -17.80 -4.48 -0.87
C ARG A 22 -17.07 -3.79 -2.02
N TRP A 23 -17.82 -3.10 -2.89
CA TRP A 23 -17.24 -2.33 -3.99
C TRP A 23 -16.61 -1.02 -3.50
N TRP A 24 -17.20 -0.38 -2.49
CA TRP A 24 -16.57 0.75 -1.81
C TRP A 24 -15.25 0.36 -1.12
N MET A 25 -15.20 -0.80 -0.46
CA MET A 25 -13.96 -1.33 0.11
C MET A 25 -12.90 -1.60 -0.97
N LEU A 26 -13.31 -2.14 -2.13
CA LEU A 26 -12.39 -2.35 -3.25
C LEU A 26 -11.86 -1.02 -3.80
N VAL A 27 -12.72 0.00 -3.94
CA VAL A 27 -12.30 1.34 -4.39
C VAL A 27 -11.33 1.98 -3.39
N LEU A 28 -11.63 1.87 -2.09
CA LEU A 28 -10.75 2.38 -1.04
C LEU A 28 -9.40 1.66 -1.05
N PHE A 29 -9.41 0.34 -1.22
CA PHE A 29 -8.19 -0.46 -1.38
C PHE A 29 -7.41 -0.07 -2.63
N LEU A 30 -8.10 0.11 -3.77
CA LEU A 30 -7.52 0.54 -5.04
C LEU A 30 -6.80 1.88 -4.89
N PHE A 31 -7.42 2.85 -4.21
CA PHE A 31 -6.79 4.13 -3.94
C PHE A 31 -5.54 3.98 -3.07
N GLY A 32 -5.58 3.10 -2.06
CA GLY A 32 -4.40 2.79 -1.23
C GLY A 32 -3.25 2.21 -2.04
N VAL A 33 -3.55 1.29 -2.94
CA VAL A 33 -2.59 0.70 -3.87
C VAL A 33 -2.04 1.74 -4.85
N THR A 34 -2.88 2.65 -5.35
CA THR A 34 -2.44 3.77 -6.20
C THR A 34 -1.44 4.66 -5.46
N VAL A 35 -1.74 5.05 -4.23
CA VAL A 35 -0.85 5.88 -3.43
C VAL A 35 0.44 5.14 -3.07
N ASN A 36 0.36 3.84 -2.74
CA ASN A 36 1.51 2.97 -2.54
C ASN A 36 2.45 2.97 -3.76
N TYR A 37 1.91 2.90 -4.98
CA TYR A 37 2.74 2.96 -6.18
C TYR A 37 3.29 4.35 -6.47
N ILE A 38 2.58 5.41 -6.09
CA ILE A 38 3.12 6.77 -6.16
C ILE A 38 4.34 6.91 -5.24
N THR A 39 4.23 6.50 -3.98
CA THR A 39 5.36 6.54 -3.03
C THR A 39 6.50 5.65 -3.49
N ARG A 40 6.22 4.46 -4.01
CA ARG A 40 7.25 3.54 -4.52
C ARG A 40 8.07 4.12 -5.67
N ASN A 41 7.41 4.81 -6.60
CA ASN A 41 8.05 5.35 -7.79
C ASN A 41 8.80 6.67 -7.55
N SER A 42 8.56 7.34 -6.41
CA SER A 42 9.22 8.60 -6.03
C SER A 42 10.75 8.53 -6.12
N LEU A 43 11.38 7.49 -5.57
CA LEU A 43 12.83 7.33 -5.62
C LEU A 43 13.35 7.28 -7.06
N GLY A 44 12.70 6.52 -7.93
CA GLY A 44 13.14 6.35 -9.32
C GLY A 44 13.06 7.64 -10.12
N ILE A 45 12.01 8.42 -9.90
CA ILE A 45 11.79 9.70 -10.58
C ILE A 45 12.80 10.76 -10.08
N LEU A 46 13.10 10.77 -8.79
CA LEU A 46 14.05 11.71 -8.17
C LEU A 46 15.51 11.25 -8.23
N ALA A 47 15.78 10.05 -8.75
CA ALA A 47 17.11 9.44 -8.76
C ALA A 47 18.20 10.29 -9.42
N PRO A 48 17.97 10.96 -10.58
CA PRO A 48 19.01 11.78 -11.20
C PRO A 48 19.52 12.89 -10.29
N GLU A 49 18.61 13.62 -9.63
CA GLU A 49 18.96 14.69 -8.71
C GLU A 49 19.59 14.14 -7.43
N LEU A 50 18.98 13.14 -6.79
CA LEU A 50 19.51 12.52 -5.57
C LEU A 50 20.96 12.05 -5.75
N LYS A 51 21.29 11.47 -6.91
CA LYS A 51 22.65 11.05 -7.22
C LYS A 51 23.62 12.22 -7.29
N THR A 52 23.21 13.34 -7.88
CA THR A 52 24.06 14.53 -7.96
C THR A 52 24.19 15.26 -6.63
N SER A 53 23.08 15.47 -5.91
CA SER A 53 23.04 16.28 -4.68
C SER A 53 23.67 15.56 -3.49
N LEU A 54 23.57 14.24 -3.42
CA LEU A 54 24.12 13.42 -2.32
C LEU A 54 25.39 12.67 -2.72
N GLY A 55 25.92 12.89 -3.93
CA GLY A 55 27.14 12.24 -4.42
C GLY A 55 27.04 10.71 -4.52
N ILE A 56 25.86 10.18 -4.85
CA ILE A 56 25.58 8.73 -4.86
C ILE A 56 26.02 8.13 -6.18
N THR A 57 26.88 7.12 -6.11
CA THR A 57 27.32 6.38 -7.31
C THR A 57 26.19 5.52 -7.88
N THR A 58 26.29 5.11 -9.14
CA THR A 58 25.31 4.19 -9.74
C THR A 58 25.26 2.85 -8.98
N GLU A 59 26.39 2.36 -8.48
CA GLU A 59 26.46 1.14 -7.68
C GLU A 59 25.70 1.30 -6.35
N GLN A 60 25.95 2.39 -5.61
CA GLN A 60 25.24 2.69 -4.36
C GLN A 60 23.73 2.85 -4.59
N TYR A 61 23.33 3.48 -5.69
CA TYR A 61 21.93 3.57 -6.08
C TYR A 61 21.32 2.18 -6.32
N SER A 62 22.04 1.26 -6.97
CA SER A 62 21.60 -0.13 -7.14
C SER A 62 21.42 -0.84 -5.79
N TRP A 63 22.31 -0.60 -4.81
CA TRP A 63 22.15 -1.12 -3.46
C TRP A 63 20.90 -0.56 -2.76
N ILE A 64 20.58 0.72 -2.92
CA ILE A 64 19.36 1.33 -2.38
C ILE A 64 18.10 0.68 -2.98
N VAL A 65 18.07 0.48 -4.29
CA VAL A 65 16.95 -0.20 -4.97
C VAL A 65 16.87 -1.67 -4.54
N GLY A 66 18.01 -2.35 -4.43
CA GLY A 66 18.11 -3.73 -3.98
C GLY A 66 17.62 -3.94 -2.55
N ALA A 67 17.90 -3.00 -1.63
CA ALA A 67 17.44 -3.05 -0.25
C ALA A 67 15.90 -3.11 -0.15
N PHE A 68 15.20 -2.33 -0.97
CA PHE A 68 13.74 -2.39 -1.07
C PHE A 68 13.27 -3.77 -1.55
N GLN A 69 13.85 -4.28 -2.65
CA GLN A 69 13.43 -5.56 -3.23
C GLN A 69 13.69 -6.76 -2.30
N LEU A 70 14.82 -6.74 -1.59
CA LEU A 70 15.16 -7.74 -0.59
C LEU A 70 14.15 -7.72 0.56
N ALA A 71 13.89 -6.54 1.14
CA ALA A 71 12.90 -6.39 2.20
C ALA A 71 11.51 -6.83 1.74
N TYR A 72 11.08 -6.37 0.56
CA TYR A 72 9.76 -6.71 0.02
C TYR A 72 9.59 -8.22 -0.12
N THR A 73 10.59 -8.91 -0.66
CA THR A 73 10.56 -10.37 -0.86
C THR A 73 10.51 -11.14 0.46
N LEU A 74 11.35 -10.76 1.43
CA LEU A 74 11.44 -11.45 2.72
C LEU A 74 10.21 -11.21 3.61
N PHE A 75 9.68 -9.99 3.59
CA PHE A 75 8.59 -9.60 4.48
C PHE A 75 7.21 -9.91 3.91
N GLN A 76 7.05 -10.18 2.62
CA GLN A 76 5.74 -10.54 2.05
C GLN A 76 5.03 -11.71 2.76
N PRO A 77 5.68 -12.86 3.03
CA PRO A 77 5.05 -13.92 3.83
C PRO A 77 4.80 -13.50 5.29
N LEU A 78 5.71 -12.73 5.89
CA LEU A 78 5.59 -12.25 7.27
C LEU A 78 4.40 -11.30 7.44
N CYS A 79 4.20 -10.37 6.51
CA CYS A 79 3.07 -9.46 6.47
C CYS A 79 1.76 -10.21 6.23
N GLY A 80 1.77 -11.26 5.40
CA GLY A 80 0.61 -12.14 5.22
C GLY A 80 0.20 -12.79 6.54
N TRP A 81 1.14 -13.42 7.23
CA TRP A 81 0.91 -14.00 8.55
C TRP A 81 0.44 -12.94 9.57
N LEU A 82 1.06 -11.76 9.59
CA LEU A 82 0.66 -10.66 10.48
C LEU A 82 -0.81 -10.28 10.24
N ILE A 83 -1.19 -10.02 8.99
CA ILE A 83 -2.58 -9.70 8.59
C ILE A 83 -3.55 -10.83 8.95
N ASP A 84 -3.09 -12.08 8.97
CA ASP A 84 -3.87 -13.22 9.43
C ASP A 84 -4.12 -13.22 10.93
N VAL A 85 -3.15 -12.82 11.73
CA VAL A 85 -3.25 -12.79 13.20
C VAL A 85 -3.98 -11.56 13.73
N ILE A 86 -3.61 -10.36 13.27
CA ILE A 86 -4.15 -9.09 13.81
C ILE A 86 -5.31 -8.52 12.99
N GLY A 87 -5.66 -9.19 11.88
CA GLY A 87 -6.77 -8.82 11.00
C GLY A 87 -6.38 -7.81 9.91
N LEU A 88 -7.14 -7.84 8.81
CA LEU A 88 -6.91 -7.05 7.60
C LEU A 88 -6.87 -5.54 7.87
N LYS A 89 -7.85 -5.02 8.63
CA LYS A 89 -7.98 -3.58 8.84
C LYS A 89 -6.76 -3.02 9.57
N VAL A 90 -6.46 -3.56 10.75
CA VAL A 90 -5.36 -3.08 11.61
C VAL A 90 -4.00 -3.41 11.00
N GLY A 91 -3.81 -4.64 10.51
CA GLY A 91 -2.54 -5.06 9.93
C GLY A 91 -2.13 -4.23 8.73
N PHE A 92 -3.05 -3.98 7.80
CA PHE A 92 -2.73 -3.15 6.64
C PHE A 92 -2.53 -1.68 7.03
N MET A 93 -3.33 -1.15 7.96
CA MET A 93 -3.18 0.23 8.47
C MET A 93 -1.81 0.49 9.10
N VAL A 94 -1.30 -0.44 9.91
CA VAL A 94 0.02 -0.29 10.56
C VAL A 94 1.13 -0.26 9.51
N CYS A 95 1.10 -1.19 8.55
CA CYS A 95 2.03 -1.19 7.42
C CYS A 95 1.93 0.12 6.61
N ALA A 96 0.72 0.65 6.46
CA ALA A 96 0.44 1.92 5.81
C ALA A 96 1.08 3.13 6.44
N ILE A 97 0.95 3.23 7.76
CA ILE A 97 1.60 4.27 8.53
C ILE A 97 3.12 4.16 8.37
N ILE A 98 3.67 2.95 8.47
CA ILE A 98 5.12 2.73 8.38
C ILE A 98 5.65 3.13 7.01
N TRP A 99 5.02 2.72 5.90
CA TRP A 99 5.52 3.11 4.56
C TRP A 99 5.38 4.61 4.33
N ALA A 100 4.29 5.22 4.82
CA ALA A 100 4.04 6.64 4.64
C ALA A 100 5.08 7.50 5.40
N LEU A 101 5.36 7.14 6.66
CA LEU A 101 6.40 7.78 7.45
C LEU A 101 7.80 7.54 6.88
N ALA A 102 8.09 6.31 6.44
CA ALA A 102 9.36 6.01 5.78
C ALA A 102 9.54 6.89 4.53
N CYS A 103 8.49 7.04 3.71
CA CYS A 103 8.50 7.93 2.54
C CYS A 103 8.80 9.38 2.94
N MET A 104 8.13 9.93 3.96
CA MET A 104 8.40 11.29 4.45
C MET A 104 9.84 11.45 4.94
N PHE A 105 10.38 10.47 5.67
CA PHE A 105 11.75 10.52 6.17
C PHE A 105 12.82 10.50 5.06
N HIS A 106 12.49 10.08 3.83
CA HIS A 106 13.42 10.24 2.70
C HIS A 106 13.78 11.71 2.46
N ALA A 107 12.89 12.65 2.78
CA ALA A 107 13.16 14.09 2.66
C ALA A 107 14.35 14.56 3.51
N GLY A 108 14.66 13.85 4.60
CA GLY A 108 15.81 14.12 5.48
C GLY A 108 17.06 13.30 5.15
N ALA A 109 17.08 12.58 4.02
CA ALA A 109 18.19 11.71 3.69
C ALA A 109 19.45 12.48 3.33
N SER A 110 20.57 12.12 3.96
CA SER A 110 21.88 12.78 3.80
C SER A 110 22.96 11.87 3.20
N SER A 111 22.66 10.57 3.04
CA SER A 111 23.61 9.59 2.50
C SER A 111 22.88 8.42 1.83
N TRP A 112 23.62 7.67 1.01
CA TRP A 112 23.08 6.49 0.35
C TRP A 112 22.66 5.39 1.35
N ILE A 113 23.37 5.25 2.48
CA ILE A 113 23.03 4.29 3.53
C ILE A 113 21.71 4.67 4.19
N HIS A 114 21.51 5.95 4.47
CA HIS A 114 20.25 6.45 5.02
C HIS A 114 19.09 6.13 4.07
N LEU A 115 19.24 6.42 2.76
CA LEU A 115 18.25 6.03 1.75
C LEU A 115 18.03 4.51 1.68
N ALA A 116 19.08 3.70 1.77
CA ALA A 116 18.96 2.24 1.73
C ALA A 116 18.17 1.69 2.93
N ILE A 117 18.39 2.21 4.14
CA ILE A 117 17.63 1.85 5.35
C ILE A 117 16.16 2.23 5.17
N LEU A 118 15.88 3.47 4.75
CA LEU A 118 14.50 3.92 4.55
C LEU A 118 13.79 3.10 3.47
N ARG A 119 14.51 2.73 2.40
CA ARG A 119 13.98 1.87 1.33
C ARG A 119 13.77 0.44 1.79
N PHE A 120 14.63 -0.10 2.66
CA PHE A 120 14.40 -1.39 3.31
C PHE A 120 13.13 -1.35 4.18
N THR A 121 12.98 -0.35 5.04
CA THR A 121 11.78 -0.16 5.89
C THR A 121 10.51 0.00 5.04
N MET A 122 10.58 0.78 3.97
CA MET A 122 9.46 0.95 3.05
C MET A 122 9.15 -0.36 2.32
N GLY A 123 10.15 -1.11 1.84
CA GLY A 123 9.95 -2.42 1.22
C GLY A 123 9.31 -3.43 2.18
N ALA A 124 9.76 -3.47 3.43
CA ALA A 124 9.22 -4.36 4.46
C ALA A 124 7.75 -4.06 4.78
N SER A 125 7.36 -2.79 4.79
CA SER A 125 5.99 -2.36 5.09
C SER A 125 5.05 -2.45 3.88
N GLU A 126 5.51 -2.04 2.70
CA GLU A 126 4.74 -2.17 1.46
C GLU A 126 4.46 -3.63 1.08
N ALA A 127 5.27 -4.59 1.57
CA ALA A 127 5.07 -6.02 1.34
C ALA A 127 3.70 -6.54 1.78
N ALA A 128 3.01 -5.81 2.66
CA ALA A 128 1.66 -6.11 3.11
C ALA A 128 0.57 -5.88 2.04
N ALA A 129 0.83 -5.10 0.99
CA ALA A 129 -0.19 -4.75 0.00
C ALA A 129 -0.73 -5.97 -0.76
N THR A 130 0.13 -6.86 -1.23
CA THR A 130 -0.29 -8.09 -1.95
C THR A 130 -1.13 -9.03 -1.08
N PRO A 131 -0.72 -9.44 0.14
CA PRO A 131 -1.55 -10.27 1.00
C PRO A 131 -2.82 -9.56 1.46
N ALA A 132 -2.78 -8.26 1.75
CA ALA A 132 -3.97 -7.48 2.07
C ALA A 132 -4.99 -7.47 0.92
N ASN A 133 -4.51 -7.37 -0.33
CA ASN A 133 -5.37 -7.45 -1.52
C ASN A 133 -6.06 -8.81 -1.61
N ALA A 134 -5.28 -9.89 -1.53
CA ALA A 134 -5.79 -11.25 -1.60
C ALA A 134 -6.84 -11.52 -0.50
N LYS A 135 -6.58 -11.04 0.72
CA LYS A 135 -7.50 -11.19 1.85
C LYS A 135 -8.77 -10.33 1.69
N THR A 136 -8.64 -9.08 1.26
CA THR A 136 -9.78 -8.20 0.96
C THR A 136 -10.72 -8.85 -0.06
N ILE A 137 -10.17 -9.36 -1.16
CA ILE A 137 -10.96 -10.05 -2.19
C ILE A 137 -11.57 -11.35 -1.64
N GLY A 138 -10.82 -12.10 -0.84
CA GLY A 138 -11.27 -13.34 -0.21
C GLY A 138 -12.45 -13.15 0.74
N GLU A 139 -12.41 -12.11 1.58
CA GLU A 139 -13.41 -11.84 2.62
C GLU A 139 -14.66 -11.14 2.06
N TRP A 140 -14.50 -10.19 1.13
CA TRP A 140 -15.59 -9.31 0.71
C TRP A 140 -16.31 -9.76 -0.57
N PHE A 141 -15.71 -10.64 -1.38
CA PHE A 141 -16.27 -11.05 -2.68
C PHE A 141 -16.62 -12.55 -2.75
N PRO A 142 -17.79 -12.89 -3.33
CA PRO A 142 -18.14 -14.27 -3.61
C PRO A 142 -17.18 -14.89 -4.62
N LYS A 143 -16.94 -16.20 -4.54
CA LYS A 143 -15.91 -16.92 -5.33
C LYS A 143 -15.97 -16.62 -6.84
N SER A 144 -17.17 -16.47 -7.41
CA SER A 144 -17.38 -16.18 -8.83
C SER A 144 -16.94 -14.77 -9.25
N GLU A 145 -16.93 -13.79 -8.34
CA GLU A 145 -16.60 -12.39 -8.64
C GLU A 145 -15.15 -12.03 -8.25
N ARG A 146 -14.43 -12.91 -7.54
CA ARG A 146 -13.05 -12.67 -7.11
C ARG A 146 -12.07 -12.38 -8.25
N PRO A 147 -12.13 -13.05 -9.42
CA PRO A 147 -11.25 -12.72 -10.53
C PRO A 147 -11.48 -11.30 -11.07
N VAL A 148 -12.73 -10.86 -11.12
CA VAL A 148 -13.09 -9.50 -11.55
C VAL A 148 -12.59 -8.47 -10.54
N ALA A 149 -12.80 -8.72 -9.25
CA ALA A 149 -12.29 -7.86 -8.19
C ALA A 149 -10.75 -7.77 -8.19
N ALA A 150 -10.06 -8.90 -8.42
CA ALA A 150 -8.61 -8.95 -8.57
C ALA A 150 -8.11 -8.14 -9.77
N GLY A 151 -8.81 -8.23 -10.91
CA GLY A 151 -8.52 -7.42 -12.09
C GLY A 151 -8.61 -5.92 -11.79
N TRP A 152 -9.69 -5.49 -11.13
CA TRP A 152 -9.86 -4.09 -10.72
C TRP A 152 -8.83 -3.63 -9.68
N ALA A 153 -8.49 -4.46 -8.69
CA ALA A 153 -7.41 -4.15 -7.77
C ALA A 153 -6.07 -3.94 -8.50
N GLY A 154 -5.84 -4.72 -9.57
CA GLY A 154 -4.70 -4.56 -10.48
C GLY A 154 -4.59 -3.17 -11.11
N VAL A 155 -5.72 -2.57 -11.47
CA VAL A 155 -5.78 -1.23 -12.08
C VAL A 155 -5.19 -0.16 -11.16
N GLY A 156 -5.33 -0.30 -9.85
CA GLY A 156 -4.75 0.64 -8.88
C GLY A 156 -3.24 0.80 -9.03
N PHE A 157 -2.53 -0.29 -9.28
CA PHE A 157 -1.09 -0.29 -9.53
C PHE A 157 -0.74 0.47 -10.80
N SER A 158 -1.47 0.22 -11.89
CA SER A 158 -1.26 0.90 -13.18
C SER A 158 -1.55 2.40 -13.09
N ILE A 159 -2.65 2.79 -12.43
CA ILE A 159 -2.98 4.20 -12.19
C ILE A 159 -1.88 4.86 -11.35
N GLY A 160 -1.42 4.21 -10.29
CA GLY A 160 -0.34 4.73 -9.45
C GLY A 160 0.95 4.97 -10.23
N ALA A 161 1.37 4.00 -11.05
CA ALA A 161 2.55 4.15 -11.90
C ALA A 161 2.40 5.26 -12.95
N MET A 162 1.21 5.41 -13.54
CA MET A 162 0.90 6.45 -14.53
C MET A 162 0.89 7.85 -13.91
N LEU A 163 0.30 7.99 -12.72
CA LEU A 163 0.16 9.28 -12.03
C LEU A 163 1.42 9.69 -11.28
N ALA A 164 2.31 8.76 -10.95
CA ALA A 164 3.53 9.05 -10.20
C ALA A 164 4.40 10.14 -10.85
N PRO A 165 4.81 10.06 -12.13
CA PRO A 165 5.64 11.09 -12.76
C PRO A 165 5.05 12.51 -12.70
N PRO A 166 3.80 12.79 -13.15
CA PRO A 166 3.26 14.15 -13.11
C PRO A 166 3.08 14.67 -11.68
N ILE A 167 2.65 13.82 -10.74
CA ILE A 167 2.47 14.21 -9.34
C ILE A 167 3.81 14.57 -8.69
N ILE A 168 4.81 13.72 -8.85
CA ILE A 168 6.14 13.92 -8.26
C ILE A 168 6.84 15.09 -8.90
N TYR A 169 6.72 15.27 -10.22
CA TYR A 169 7.25 16.43 -10.93
C TYR A 169 6.66 17.74 -10.40
N PHE A 170 5.33 17.82 -10.22
CA PHE A 170 4.68 19.01 -9.69
C PHE A 170 5.14 19.33 -8.25
N ALA A 171 5.20 18.31 -7.39
CA ALA A 171 5.66 18.47 -6.02
C ALA A 171 7.15 18.88 -5.96
N HIS A 172 7.97 18.29 -6.82
CA HIS A 172 9.39 18.62 -6.98
C HIS A 172 9.60 20.06 -7.46
N ALA A 173 8.90 20.49 -8.50
CA ALA A 173 9.00 21.85 -9.03
C ALA A 173 8.60 22.92 -8.01
N SER A 174 7.70 22.57 -7.08
CA SER A 174 7.20 23.49 -6.05
C SER A 174 8.06 23.53 -4.79
N PHE A 175 8.64 22.39 -4.39
CA PHE A 175 9.21 22.20 -3.05
C PHE A 175 10.54 21.43 -3.03
N GLY A 176 11.14 21.16 -4.19
CA GLY A 176 12.34 20.33 -4.33
C GLY A 176 12.08 18.85 -4.09
N TRP A 177 13.15 18.05 -4.15
CA TRP A 177 13.06 16.59 -3.98
C TRP A 177 12.61 16.21 -2.56
N GLN A 178 13.01 16.98 -1.55
CA GLN A 178 12.56 16.79 -0.16
C GLN A 178 11.04 16.96 -0.07
N GLY A 179 10.52 18.04 -0.65
CA GLY A 179 9.09 18.30 -0.67
C GLY A 179 8.29 17.28 -1.46
N ALA A 180 8.85 16.70 -2.51
CA ALA A 180 8.21 15.60 -3.25
C ALA A 180 8.01 14.33 -2.39
N PHE A 181 9.01 13.94 -1.60
CA PHE A 181 8.86 12.84 -0.63
C PHE A 181 7.86 13.17 0.47
N MET A 182 7.91 14.39 1.03
CA MET A 182 6.92 14.84 2.01
C MET A 182 5.50 14.82 1.46
N PHE A 183 5.29 15.35 0.26
CA PHE A 183 3.99 15.42 -0.40
C PHE A 183 3.41 14.02 -0.62
N THR A 184 4.17 13.12 -1.23
CA THR A 184 3.72 11.75 -1.50
C THR A 184 3.49 10.94 -0.22
N GLY A 185 4.31 11.14 0.82
CA GLY A 185 4.09 10.55 2.13
C GLY A 185 2.83 11.09 2.84
N VAL A 186 2.54 12.38 2.72
CA VAL A 186 1.29 12.97 3.23
C VAL A 186 0.07 12.43 2.48
N LEU A 187 0.14 12.27 1.15
CA LEU A 187 -0.91 11.59 0.39
C LEU A 187 -1.19 10.18 0.94
N ALA A 188 -0.14 9.44 1.30
CA ALA A 188 -0.26 8.13 1.92
C ALA A 188 -0.91 8.18 3.30
N LEU A 189 -0.50 9.11 4.17
CA LEU A 189 -1.14 9.30 5.48
C LEU A 189 -2.60 9.72 5.37
N MET A 190 -2.96 10.57 4.40
CA MET A 190 -4.36 10.92 4.16
C MET A 190 -5.18 9.69 3.79
N TRP A 191 -4.64 8.78 2.98
CA TRP A 191 -5.31 7.52 2.71
C TRP A 191 -5.45 6.64 3.96
N VAL A 192 -4.42 6.59 4.82
CA VAL A 192 -4.50 5.87 6.10
C VAL A 192 -5.67 6.35 6.95
N VAL A 193 -5.91 7.67 7.03
CA VAL A 193 -7.03 8.23 7.79
C VAL A 193 -8.39 7.78 7.24
N LEU A 194 -8.47 7.50 5.94
CA LEU A 194 -9.70 7.04 5.28
C LEU A 194 -9.95 5.52 5.45
N TRP A 195 -8.94 4.74 5.86
CA TRP A 195 -8.97 3.28 5.98
C TRP A 195 -9.55 2.78 7.33
#